data_AF-C0NI91-F1
#
_entry.id   AF-C0NI91-F1
#
_cell.length_a   1.000
_cell.length_b   1.000
_cell.length_c   1.000
_cell.angle_alpha   90.00
_cell.angle_beta   90.00
_cell.angle_gamma   90.00
#
_symmetry.space_group_name_H-M   'P 1'
#
loop_
_entity.id
_entity.type
_entity.pdbx_description
1 polymer ?
#
loop_
_entity_poly.entity_id
_entity_poly.type
_entity_poly.pdbx_seq_one_letter_code
_entity_poly.pdbx_strand_id
1 'polypeptide(L)'
;MGPPLHDDPSKQRAKIKRQWYRQLKSLVSLLDETPDRRLLDRAEQQHLGIRLLNSSSAGVDDSPYPEPEMRYFTPILPENLPISPCCPSFWTGKGASPHKSLWPPTPLPYPLGDKELEAYYDGWDLSALITSHLGTLHSGGFNSPWKRTDSGVPRRRGAIYCERGGEQQFLVRDVFDMFSKRKPHQILLMVSSHPIVEGDSLLRSELLAMTSYMKWKMRVMEREQSLVCPVMVISIMTPYKVRILQGHFDGVLNVHVSKVFDFAVDDHEPVMNTIIGYLVSIPHGDTALSTRFPILRHNVHVSDDNNEKDADEAKKEADKKEADKEADKKEADKEADKEADKKEADKAKENEMAETRASES
;
A
#
# COMPACT_ATOMS: atom_id res chain seq x y z
N MET A 1 -38.97 -33.44 14.76
CA MET A 1 -37.58 -32.96 14.63
C MET A 1 -37.66 -31.47 14.33
N GLY A 2 -37.16 -30.60 15.20
CA GLY A 2 -37.15 -29.17 14.93
C GLY A 2 -36.20 -28.85 13.77
N PRO A 3 -36.47 -27.81 12.96
CA PRO A 3 -35.52 -27.37 11.94
C PRO A 3 -34.18 -27.04 12.61
N PRO A 4 -33.04 -27.38 11.97
CA PRO A 4 -31.73 -27.03 12.50
C PRO A 4 -31.69 -25.52 12.74
N LEU A 5 -31.33 -25.12 13.96
CA LEU A 5 -31.08 -23.73 14.30
C LEU A 5 -30.05 -23.21 13.31
N HIS A 6 -30.48 -22.32 12.42
CA HIS A 6 -29.58 -21.68 11.48
C HIS A 6 -28.59 -20.84 12.29
N ASP A 7 -27.31 -21.17 12.20
CA ASP A 7 -26.25 -20.34 12.76
C ASP A 7 -26.40 -18.91 12.26
N ASP A 8 -26.29 -17.96 13.18
CA ASP A 8 -26.31 -16.54 12.88
C ASP A 8 -25.20 -16.23 11.85
N PRO A 9 -25.55 -15.73 10.64
CA PRO A 9 -24.58 -15.48 9.58
C PRO A 9 -23.47 -14.51 10.01
N SER A 10 -23.74 -13.63 10.99
CA SER A 10 -22.74 -12.72 11.54
C SER A 10 -21.66 -13.45 12.35
N LYS A 11 -22.04 -14.46 13.14
CA LYS A 11 -21.12 -15.30 13.93
C LYS A 11 -20.25 -16.15 13.02
N GLN A 12 -20.85 -16.75 11.99
CA GLN A 12 -20.11 -17.54 11.00
C GLN A 12 -19.09 -16.68 10.25
N ARG A 13 -19.47 -15.45 9.87
CA ARG A 13 -18.56 -14.50 9.23
C ARG A 13 -17.38 -14.11 10.12
N ALA A 14 -17.65 -13.80 11.40
CA ALA A 14 -16.60 -13.48 12.36
C ALA A 14 -15.63 -14.66 12.54
N LYS A 15 -16.14 -15.90 12.58
CA LYS A 15 -15.33 -17.12 12.65
C LYS A 15 -14.42 -17.29 11.42
N ILE A 16 -14.97 -17.12 10.21
CA ILE A 16 -14.20 -17.18 8.96
C ILE A 16 -13.10 -16.10 8.95
N LYS A 17 -13.45 -14.86 9.29
CA LYS A 17 -12.49 -13.74 9.33
C LYS A 17 -11.32 -14.00 10.28
N ARG A 18 -11.59 -14.52 11.49
CA ARG A 18 -10.55 -14.92 12.45
C ARG A 18 -9.67 -16.05 11.93
N GLN A 19 -10.27 -17.05 11.28
CA GLN A 19 -9.52 -18.13 10.66
C GLN A 19 -8.58 -17.60 9.57
N TRP A 20 -9.08 -16.75 8.68
CA TRP A 20 -8.29 -16.17 7.60
C TRP A 20 -7.18 -15.27 8.13
N TYR A 21 -7.45 -14.47 9.17
CA TYR A 21 -6.43 -13.68 9.83
C TYR A 21 -5.30 -14.56 10.41
N ARG A 22 -5.64 -15.69 11.06
CA ARG A 22 -4.64 -16.65 11.55
C ARG A 22 -3.81 -17.26 10.43
N GLN A 23 -4.44 -17.66 9.33
CA GLN A 23 -3.75 -18.21 8.16
C GLN A 23 -2.79 -17.18 7.54
N LEU A 24 -3.25 -15.94 7.36
CA LEU A 24 -2.44 -14.86 6.83
C LEU A 24 -1.28 -14.48 7.77
N LYS A 25 -1.52 -14.47 9.09
CA LYS A 25 -0.48 -14.29 10.12
C LYS A 25 0.59 -15.38 10.01
N SER A 26 0.19 -16.64 9.86
CA SER A 26 1.10 -17.78 9.65
C SER A 26 1.91 -17.63 8.35
N LEU A 27 1.27 -17.21 7.25
CA LEU A 27 1.95 -16.98 5.98
C LEU A 27 3.02 -15.89 6.08
N VAL A 28 2.70 -14.76 6.74
CA VAL A 28 3.68 -13.69 6.99
C VAL A 28 4.85 -14.22 7.82
N SER A 29 4.59 -15.01 8.86
CA SER A 29 5.66 -15.63 9.67
C SER A 29 6.54 -16.57 8.85
N LEU A 30 5.97 -17.43 8.00
CA LEU A 30 6.73 -18.32 7.12
C LEU A 30 7.58 -17.53 6.13
N LEU A 31 7.05 -16.44 5.56
CA LEU A 31 7.83 -15.54 4.71
C LEU A 31 8.95 -14.87 5.51
N ASP A 32 8.71 -14.42 6.74
CA ASP A 32 9.73 -13.80 7.59
C ASP A 32 10.87 -14.78 7.95
N GLU A 33 10.57 -16.07 8.14
CA GLU A 33 11.50 -17.13 8.53
C GLU A 33 12.42 -17.63 7.39
N THR A 34 12.18 -17.24 6.14
CA THR A 34 13.02 -17.60 4.98
C THR A 34 13.83 -16.41 4.45
N PRO A 35 14.74 -15.79 5.24
CA PRO A 35 15.42 -14.56 4.83
C PRO A 35 16.32 -14.75 3.60
N ASP A 36 17.03 -15.89 3.50
CA ASP A 36 18.04 -16.11 2.47
C ASP A 36 17.46 -16.32 1.05
N ARG A 37 16.13 -16.40 0.93
CA ARG A 37 15.43 -16.69 -0.32
C ARG A 37 14.69 -15.45 -0.83
N ARG A 38 15.39 -14.67 -1.64
CA ARG A 38 14.85 -13.47 -2.29
C ARG A 38 13.73 -13.80 -3.28
N LEU A 39 13.87 -14.93 -3.97
CA LEU A 39 12.94 -15.45 -4.97
C LEU A 39 12.16 -16.63 -4.42
N LEU A 40 10.85 -16.62 -4.68
CA LEU A 40 9.97 -17.74 -4.38
C LEU A 40 9.64 -18.44 -5.68
N ASP A 41 10.23 -19.62 -5.87
CA ASP A 41 9.97 -20.46 -7.04
C ASP A 41 8.57 -21.08 -6.96
N ARG A 42 8.15 -21.79 -8.01
CA ARG A 42 6.82 -22.40 -8.08
C ARG A 42 6.58 -23.45 -6.98
N ALA A 43 7.61 -24.21 -6.59
CA ALA A 43 7.48 -25.23 -5.56
C ALA A 43 7.28 -24.58 -4.19
N GLU A 44 7.97 -23.48 -3.92
CA GLU A 44 7.81 -22.70 -2.70
C GLU A 44 6.47 -21.97 -2.65
N GLN A 45 6.05 -21.38 -3.78
CA GLN A 45 4.71 -20.80 -3.89
C GLN A 45 3.64 -21.84 -3.56
N GLN A 46 3.75 -23.05 -4.10
CA GLN A 46 2.83 -24.15 -3.78
C GLN A 46 2.91 -24.59 -2.31
N HIS A 47 4.12 -24.70 -1.76
CA HIS A 47 4.34 -25.05 -0.35
C HIS A 47 3.70 -24.03 0.61
N LEU A 48 3.78 -22.74 0.28
CA LEU A 48 3.18 -21.64 1.02
C LEU A 48 1.68 -21.46 0.73
N GLY A 49 1.11 -22.25 -0.18
CA GLY A 49 -0.29 -22.12 -0.59
C GLY A 49 -0.58 -20.83 -1.36
N ILE A 50 0.38 -20.31 -2.10
CA ILE A 50 0.23 -19.13 -2.96
C ILE A 50 -0.23 -19.62 -4.34
N ARG A 51 -1.30 -19.02 -4.86
CA ARG A 51 -1.85 -19.32 -6.19
C ARG A 51 -1.53 -18.19 -7.15
N LEU A 52 -0.71 -18.47 -8.15
CA LEU A 52 -0.50 -17.56 -9.27
C LEU A 52 -1.63 -17.74 -10.30
N LEU A 53 -2.35 -16.67 -10.59
CA LEU A 53 -3.51 -16.67 -11.50
C LEU A 53 -3.10 -16.69 -12.98
N ASN A 54 -1.88 -16.25 -13.29
CA ASN A 54 -1.45 -16.02 -14.67
C ASN A 54 -0.92 -17.27 -15.36
N SER A 55 -0.86 -18.39 -14.65
CA SER A 55 -0.27 -19.64 -15.14
C SER A 55 -1.13 -20.35 -16.21
N SER A 56 -2.24 -19.77 -16.68
CA SER A 56 -3.01 -20.36 -17.78
C SER A 56 -2.35 -20.09 -19.14
N SER A 57 -1.33 -20.90 -19.45
CA SER A 57 -1.24 -21.62 -20.72
C SER A 57 -1.45 -20.80 -22.00
N ALA A 58 -0.37 -20.21 -22.51
CA ALA A 58 0.08 -20.27 -23.91
C ALA A 58 -0.89 -19.87 -25.05
N GLY A 59 -1.95 -19.11 -24.79
CA GLY A 59 -2.70 -18.40 -25.82
C GLY A 59 -2.09 -17.01 -26.01
N VAL A 60 -1.38 -16.79 -27.11
CA VAL A 60 -0.78 -15.51 -27.49
C VAL A 60 -1.90 -14.49 -27.76
N ASP A 61 -2.40 -13.86 -26.71
CA ASP A 61 -3.13 -12.61 -26.85
C ASP A 61 -2.22 -11.51 -26.28
N ASP A 62 -1.56 -10.77 -27.17
CA ASP A 62 -0.65 -9.66 -26.84
C ASP A 62 -1.37 -8.46 -26.22
N SER A 63 -2.65 -8.61 -25.84
CA SER A 63 -3.35 -7.61 -25.05
C SER A 63 -2.55 -7.31 -23.78
N PRO A 64 -2.17 -6.03 -23.53
CA PRO A 64 -1.54 -5.64 -22.28
C PRO A 64 -2.47 -5.79 -21.06
N TYR A 65 -3.72 -6.20 -21.26
CA TYR A 65 -4.76 -6.35 -20.25
C TYR A 65 -5.30 -7.78 -20.21
N PRO A 66 -4.97 -8.59 -19.18
CA PRO A 66 -5.58 -9.89 -18.95
C PRO A 66 -7.03 -9.71 -18.47
N GLU A 67 -7.99 -10.14 -19.28
CA GLU A 67 -9.35 -9.54 -19.31
C GLU A 67 -10.47 -10.17 -18.45
N PRO A 68 -10.30 -11.21 -17.59
CA PRO A 68 -11.36 -11.43 -16.58
C PRO A 68 -10.92 -11.78 -15.15
N GLU A 69 -9.63 -11.98 -14.85
CA GLU A 69 -9.23 -12.39 -13.49
C GLU A 69 -8.82 -11.25 -12.56
N MET A 70 -8.81 -10.00 -13.06
CA MET A 70 -8.62 -8.81 -12.23
C MET A 70 -9.86 -8.50 -11.38
N ARG A 71 -10.14 -9.34 -10.37
CA ARG A 71 -11.39 -9.32 -9.59
C ARG A 71 -11.66 -8.05 -8.78
N TYR A 72 -10.63 -7.24 -8.53
CA TYR A 72 -10.72 -6.15 -7.55
C TYR A 72 -10.21 -4.79 -8.02
N PHE A 73 -9.48 -4.73 -9.14
CA PHE A 73 -8.93 -3.49 -9.68
C PHE A 73 -9.08 -3.48 -11.20
N THR A 74 -9.71 -2.44 -11.75
CA THR A 74 -9.76 -2.22 -13.20
C THR A 74 -8.83 -1.07 -13.52
N PRO A 75 -7.63 -1.30 -14.09
CA PRO A 75 -6.76 -0.20 -14.50
C PRO A 75 -7.47 0.66 -15.55
N ILE A 76 -7.24 1.97 -15.52
CA ILE A 76 -7.66 2.85 -16.61
C ILE A 76 -6.69 2.62 -17.78
N LEU A 77 -7.22 2.28 -18.95
CA LEU A 77 -6.41 2.10 -20.15
C LEU A 77 -5.72 3.43 -20.52
N PRO A 78 -4.48 3.43 -21.05
CA PRO A 78 -3.74 4.62 -21.47
C PRO A 78 -4.56 5.55 -22.38
N GLU A 79 -5.31 4.98 -23.31
CA GLU A 79 -6.21 5.70 -24.22
C GLU A 79 -7.42 6.36 -23.54
N ASN A 80 -7.77 5.90 -22.34
CA ASN A 80 -8.86 6.44 -21.52
C ASN A 80 -8.36 7.41 -20.43
N LEU A 81 -7.05 7.66 -20.34
CA LEU A 81 -6.54 8.74 -19.52
C LEU A 81 -6.92 10.09 -20.17
N PRO A 82 -7.40 11.07 -19.40
CA PRO A 82 -7.87 12.33 -19.98
C PRO A 82 -6.76 13.09 -20.72
N ILE A 83 -5.53 13.01 -20.18
CA ILE A 83 -4.32 13.58 -20.75
C ILE A 83 -3.19 12.64 -20.33
N SER A 84 -2.23 12.40 -21.22
CA SER A 84 -1.00 11.72 -20.84
C SER A 84 -0.31 12.47 -19.69
N PRO A 85 0.03 11.81 -18.57
CA PRO A 85 0.85 12.40 -17.52
C PRO A 85 2.20 12.93 -18.05
N CYS A 86 2.71 12.39 -19.16
CA CYS A 86 3.94 12.86 -19.82
C CYS A 86 3.69 14.03 -20.80
N CYS A 87 2.44 14.47 -20.98
CA CYS A 87 2.09 15.52 -21.95
C CYS A 87 2.92 16.78 -21.70
N PRO A 88 3.61 17.32 -22.72
CA PRO A 88 4.48 18.49 -22.57
C PRO A 88 3.78 19.69 -21.93
N SER A 89 2.47 19.87 -22.07
CA SER A 89 1.74 20.99 -21.45
C SER A 89 1.85 21.02 -19.93
N PHE A 90 2.07 19.87 -19.29
CA PHE A 90 2.32 19.80 -17.85
C PHE A 90 3.74 20.19 -17.45
N TRP A 91 4.67 20.17 -18.42
CA TRP A 91 6.10 20.34 -18.22
C TRP A 91 6.67 21.53 -19.01
N THR A 92 5.83 22.31 -19.71
CA THR A 92 6.22 23.55 -20.40
C THR A 92 5.90 24.75 -19.51
N GLY A 93 6.81 25.03 -18.57
CA GLY A 93 6.85 26.29 -17.81
C GLY A 93 8.23 26.93 -17.93
N LYS A 94 8.35 28.25 -17.73
CA LYS A 94 9.68 28.88 -17.64
C LYS A 94 10.48 28.19 -16.52
N GLY A 95 11.57 27.51 -16.89
CA GLY A 95 12.43 26.76 -15.97
C GLY A 95 12.10 25.28 -15.80
N ALA A 96 11.08 24.76 -16.50
CA ALA A 96 10.79 23.33 -16.48
C ALA A 96 11.75 22.59 -17.43
N SER A 97 12.44 21.58 -16.89
CA SER A 97 13.24 20.63 -17.65
C SER A 97 12.31 19.88 -18.61
N PRO A 98 12.67 19.68 -19.90
CA PRO A 98 11.87 18.84 -20.78
C PRO A 98 11.65 17.48 -20.11
N HIS A 99 10.44 16.94 -20.19
CA HIS A 99 10.09 15.67 -19.55
C HIS A 99 11.10 14.54 -19.88
N LYS A 100 11.60 14.52 -21.12
CA LYS A 100 12.64 13.59 -21.58
C LYS A 100 14.01 13.75 -20.91
N SER A 101 14.36 14.92 -20.39
CA SER A 101 15.61 15.11 -19.63
C SER A 101 15.47 14.79 -18.15
N LEU A 102 14.26 14.46 -17.67
CA LEU A 102 14.10 13.94 -16.32
C LEU A 102 14.49 12.46 -16.23
N TRP A 103 14.53 11.72 -17.35
CA TRP A 103 14.73 10.27 -17.30
C TRP A 103 15.32 9.61 -18.57
N PRO A 104 16.25 8.65 -18.42
CA PRO A 104 17.01 8.36 -17.21
C PRO A 104 17.90 9.55 -16.85
N PRO A 105 18.19 9.81 -15.56
CA PRO A 105 19.24 10.76 -15.20
C PRO A 105 20.49 10.32 -15.95
N THR A 106 21.18 11.25 -16.62
CA THR A 106 22.49 10.92 -17.17
C THR A 106 23.30 10.38 -15.99
N PRO A 107 23.82 9.13 -16.05
CA PRO A 107 24.55 8.55 -14.93
C PRO A 107 25.61 9.57 -14.54
N LEU A 108 25.50 10.08 -13.31
CA LEU A 108 26.45 11.07 -12.84
C LEU A 108 27.84 10.41 -12.95
N PRO A 109 28.84 11.08 -13.54
CA PRO A 109 30.14 10.47 -13.83
C PRO A 109 30.99 10.19 -12.57
N TYR A 110 30.38 10.06 -11.40
CA TYR A 110 31.09 9.78 -10.16
C TYR A 110 31.44 8.29 -10.07
N PRO A 111 32.73 7.95 -9.88
CA PRO A 111 33.13 6.60 -9.52
C PRO A 111 32.88 6.42 -8.02
N LEU A 112 31.66 6.06 -7.60
CA LEU A 112 31.44 5.57 -6.24
C LEU A 112 31.28 4.05 -6.24
N GLY A 113 32.07 3.42 -5.37
CA GLY A 113 32.36 1.98 -5.36
C GLY A 113 31.21 1.02 -5.07
N ASP A 114 29.97 1.51 -4.93
CA ASP A 114 28.81 0.69 -4.57
C ASP A 114 27.71 0.83 -5.63
N LYS A 115 27.89 0.17 -6.77
CA LYS A 115 26.90 0.14 -7.87
C LYS A 115 25.49 -0.25 -7.39
N GLU A 116 25.40 -1.08 -6.35
CA GLU A 116 24.11 -1.48 -5.77
C GLU A 116 23.39 -0.34 -5.05
N LEU A 117 24.14 0.57 -4.41
CA LEU A 117 23.56 1.70 -3.69
C LEU A 117 23.02 2.76 -4.68
N GLU A 118 23.76 3.05 -5.76
CA GLU A 118 23.28 3.91 -6.85
C GLU A 118 21.99 3.37 -7.47
N ALA A 119 21.95 2.06 -7.70
CA ALA A 119 20.82 1.40 -8.33
C ALA A 119 19.56 1.29 -7.42
N TYR A 120 19.71 1.52 -6.10
CA TYR A 120 18.60 1.70 -5.17
C TYR A 120 18.04 3.13 -5.22
N TYR A 121 18.91 4.15 -5.35
CA TYR A 121 18.50 5.54 -5.55
C TYR A 121 17.71 5.72 -6.85
N ASP A 122 18.09 4.97 -7.89
CA ASP A 122 17.37 4.88 -9.15
C ASP A 122 15.88 4.50 -8.98
N GLY A 123 15.57 3.49 -8.17
CA GLY A 123 14.18 3.09 -7.92
C GLY A 123 13.41 4.16 -7.13
N TRP A 124 14.09 4.87 -6.23
CA TRP A 124 13.51 5.97 -5.47
C TRP A 124 13.14 7.14 -6.37
N ASP A 125 14.01 7.53 -7.29
CA ASP A 125 13.73 8.62 -8.21
C ASP A 125 12.60 8.27 -9.17
N LEU A 126 12.55 7.03 -9.67
CA LEU A 126 11.43 6.55 -10.49
C LEU A 126 10.10 6.60 -9.70
N SER A 127 10.13 6.19 -8.44
CA SER A 127 8.95 6.25 -7.57
C SER A 127 8.50 7.70 -7.33
N ALA A 128 9.44 8.61 -7.11
CA ALA A 128 9.15 10.04 -6.98
C ALA A 128 8.54 10.60 -8.27
N LEU A 129 9.09 10.21 -9.42
CA LEU A 129 8.63 10.59 -10.74
C LEU A 129 7.20 10.13 -10.97
N ILE A 130 6.88 8.85 -10.74
CA ILE A 130 5.53 8.29 -10.86
C ILE A 130 4.54 9.04 -9.96
N THR A 131 4.89 9.28 -8.68
CA THR A 131 4.02 10.01 -7.75
C THR A 131 3.84 11.48 -8.15
N SER A 132 4.86 12.12 -8.72
CA SER A 132 4.77 13.48 -9.28
C SER A 132 3.78 13.53 -10.45
N HIS A 133 3.88 12.58 -11.39
CA HIS A 133 2.95 12.45 -12.51
C HIS A 133 1.50 12.26 -12.05
N LEU A 134 1.27 11.41 -11.04
CA LEU A 134 -0.05 11.25 -10.42
C LEU A 134 -0.57 12.56 -9.81
N GLY A 135 0.30 13.33 -9.13
CA GLY A 135 -0.03 14.64 -8.56
C GLY A 135 -0.40 15.69 -9.61
N THR A 136 0.30 15.69 -10.74
CA THR A 136 -0.02 16.54 -11.91
C THR A 136 -1.38 16.20 -12.49
N LEU A 137 -1.69 14.90 -12.66
CA LEU A 137 -2.99 14.45 -13.15
C LEU A 137 -4.12 14.92 -12.21
N HIS A 138 -3.93 14.84 -10.89
CA HIS A 138 -4.89 15.37 -9.91
C HIS A 138 -5.04 16.89 -9.99
N SER A 139 -3.95 17.63 -10.19
CA SER A 139 -3.97 19.08 -10.37
C SER A 139 -4.72 19.50 -11.65
N GLY A 140 -4.72 18.64 -12.67
CA GLY A 140 -5.51 18.79 -13.90
C GLY A 140 -7.01 18.53 -13.73
N GLY A 141 -7.51 18.30 -12.50
CA GLY A 141 -8.93 18.08 -12.20
C GLY A 141 -9.36 16.61 -12.23
N PHE A 142 -8.44 15.67 -12.49
CA PHE A 142 -8.77 14.25 -12.42
C PHE A 142 -8.87 13.79 -10.96
N ASN A 143 -10.09 13.54 -10.49
CA ASN A 143 -10.33 13.12 -9.11
C ASN A 143 -10.21 11.60 -8.97
N SER A 144 -9.13 11.15 -8.36
CA SER A 144 -8.97 9.75 -7.96
C SER A 144 -9.67 9.46 -6.61
N PRO A 145 -10.34 8.30 -6.45
CA PRO A 145 -10.89 7.88 -5.16
C PRO A 145 -9.80 7.49 -4.16
N TRP A 146 -8.57 7.29 -4.64
CA TRP A 146 -7.42 6.92 -3.85
C TRP A 146 -6.89 8.11 -3.05
N LYS A 147 -6.64 7.88 -1.77
CA LYS A 147 -5.97 8.86 -0.91
C LYS A 147 -4.60 8.33 -0.55
N ARG A 148 -3.57 9.12 -0.88
CA ARG A 148 -2.21 8.86 -0.44
C ARG A 148 -2.17 8.93 1.08
N THR A 149 -1.86 7.81 1.71
CA THR A 149 -1.61 7.69 3.14
C THR A 149 -0.12 7.48 3.35
N ASP A 150 0.38 7.98 4.46
CA ASP A 150 1.74 7.64 4.87
C ASP A 150 1.80 6.13 5.17
N SER A 151 2.94 5.52 4.84
CA SER A 151 3.41 4.24 5.39
C SER A 151 3.32 4.18 6.91
N GLY A 152 3.21 5.35 7.56
CA GLY A 152 2.76 5.56 8.93
C GLY A 152 3.93 5.61 9.90
N VAL A 153 3.72 6.27 11.04
CA VAL A 153 4.51 6.11 12.26
C VAL A 153 3.56 5.56 13.34
N PRO A 154 3.87 4.42 13.99
CA PRO A 154 5.00 3.55 13.71
C PRO A 154 4.88 2.94 12.31
N ARG A 155 6.02 2.87 11.60
CA ARG A 155 6.13 2.26 10.26
C ARG A 155 5.40 0.93 10.27
N ARG A 156 4.33 0.82 9.46
CA ARG A 156 3.55 -0.42 9.33
C ARG A 156 4.55 -1.56 9.12
N ARG A 157 4.50 -2.63 9.95
CA ARG A 157 5.35 -3.81 9.70
C ARG A 157 5.12 -4.27 8.25
N GLY A 158 6.21 -4.51 7.51
CA GLY A 158 6.17 -4.80 6.08
C GLY A 158 6.21 -3.58 5.15
N ALA A 159 6.19 -2.34 5.68
CA ALA A 159 6.50 -1.15 4.88
C ALA A 159 8.00 -1.01 4.61
N ILE A 160 8.83 -1.54 5.50
CA ILE A 160 10.28 -1.60 5.34
C ILE A 160 10.75 -2.98 5.75
N TYR A 161 11.66 -3.53 4.97
CA TYR A 161 12.43 -4.69 5.36
C TYR A 161 13.91 -4.37 5.19
N CYS A 162 14.61 -4.40 6.32
CA CYS A 162 16.05 -4.53 6.34
C CYS A 162 16.34 -6.01 6.61
N GLU A 163 17.16 -6.66 5.78
CA GLU A 163 17.73 -7.94 6.19
C GLU A 163 18.60 -7.74 7.44
N ARG A 164 18.85 -8.83 8.18
CA ARG A 164 19.87 -8.86 9.23
C ARG A 164 21.21 -8.47 8.58
N GLY A 165 21.62 -7.22 8.75
CA GLY A 165 22.77 -6.66 8.02
C GLY A 165 22.63 -5.15 7.75
N GLY A 166 21.40 -4.61 7.83
CA GLY A 166 21.16 -3.17 7.79
C GLY A 166 20.87 -2.60 6.40
N GLU A 167 21.02 -3.39 5.34
CA GLU A 167 20.65 -2.96 3.99
C GLU A 167 19.12 -3.04 3.81
N GLN A 168 18.52 -1.90 3.45
CA GLN A 168 17.12 -1.82 3.06
C GLN A 168 16.98 -2.50 1.70
N GLN A 169 16.37 -3.68 1.68
CA GLN A 169 16.13 -4.34 0.40
C GLN A 169 14.86 -3.86 -0.27
N PHE A 170 13.90 -3.38 0.51
CA PHE A 170 12.72 -2.73 -0.04
C PHE A 170 12.07 -1.73 0.92
N LEU A 171 11.35 -0.79 0.31
CA LEU A 171 10.55 0.24 0.96
C LEU A 171 9.22 0.39 0.22
N VAL A 172 8.11 0.23 0.92
CA VAL A 172 6.79 0.73 0.48
C VAL A 172 6.77 2.23 0.73
N ARG A 173 7.12 3.00 -0.30
CA ARG A 173 7.26 4.46 -0.23
C ARG A 173 5.91 5.14 -0.07
N ASP A 174 4.95 4.73 -0.91
CA ASP A 174 3.63 5.32 -0.94
C ASP A 174 2.56 4.26 -0.79
N VAL A 175 1.54 4.60 0.01
CA VAL A 175 0.34 3.79 0.20
C VAL A 175 -0.83 4.62 -0.30
N PHE A 176 -1.68 4.01 -1.11
CA PHE A 176 -2.90 4.62 -1.58
C PHE A 176 -4.07 3.83 -1.02
N ASP A 177 -4.70 4.38 0.00
CA ASP A 177 -5.86 3.78 0.65
C ASP A 177 -7.14 4.30 0.00
N MET A 178 -8.08 3.38 -0.21
CA MET A 178 -9.46 3.78 -0.42
C MET A 178 -10.17 3.81 0.93
N PHE A 179 -10.59 5.00 1.35
CA PHE A 179 -11.32 5.20 2.60
C PHE A 179 -12.81 4.93 2.42
N SER A 180 -13.17 3.66 2.24
CA SER A 180 -14.57 3.24 2.32
C SER A 180 -14.68 1.93 3.08
N LYS A 181 -15.64 1.90 4.02
CA LYS A 181 -15.91 0.75 4.90
C LYS A 181 -16.15 -0.56 4.14
N ARG A 182 -16.67 -0.46 2.91
CA ARG A 182 -17.02 -1.59 2.03
C ARG A 182 -15.94 -1.93 1.01
N LYS A 183 -14.83 -1.20 1.05
CA LYS A 183 -13.85 -1.14 -0.03
C LYS A 183 -12.44 -1.04 0.58
N PRO A 184 -11.95 -2.14 1.19
CA PRO A 184 -10.68 -2.24 1.90
C PRO A 184 -9.44 -2.23 0.98
N HIS A 185 -9.57 -1.78 -0.27
CA HIS A 185 -8.49 -1.88 -1.24
C HIS A 185 -7.33 -0.96 -0.90
N GLN A 186 -6.13 -1.40 -1.25
CA GLN A 186 -4.91 -0.61 -1.13
C GLN A 186 -4.06 -0.77 -2.39
N ILE A 187 -3.38 0.29 -2.80
CA ILE A 187 -2.29 0.23 -3.79
C ILE A 187 -1.01 0.62 -3.06
N LEU A 188 0.05 -0.18 -3.21
CA LEU A 188 1.37 0.04 -2.64
C LEU A 188 2.33 0.39 -3.76
N LEU A 189 3.04 1.51 -3.66
CA LEU A 189 4.18 1.81 -4.51
C LEU A 189 5.44 1.43 -3.74
N MET A 190 6.09 0.37 -4.20
CA MET A 190 7.21 -0.27 -3.53
C MET A 190 8.46 -0.12 -4.37
N VAL A 191 9.58 0.20 -3.71
CA VAL A 191 10.92 0.18 -4.31
C VAL A 191 11.70 -0.95 -3.69
N SER A 192 12.42 -1.70 -4.53
CA SER A 192 13.21 -2.87 -4.15
C SER A 192 14.57 -2.82 -4.84
N SER A 193 15.65 -3.06 -4.10
CA SER A 193 17.02 -3.18 -4.65
C SER A 193 17.26 -4.48 -5.42
N HIS A 194 16.29 -5.39 -5.39
CA HIS A 194 16.39 -6.67 -6.07
C HIS A 194 16.43 -6.50 -7.60
N PRO A 195 17.30 -7.26 -8.29
CA PRO A 195 17.28 -7.31 -9.74
C PRO A 195 15.98 -7.95 -10.25
N ILE A 196 15.68 -7.70 -11.52
CA ILE A 196 14.53 -8.28 -12.23
C ILE A 196 14.54 -9.80 -12.09
N VAL A 197 13.34 -10.35 -11.95
CA VAL A 197 13.09 -11.78 -11.97
C VAL A 197 12.25 -12.09 -13.19
N GLU A 198 12.83 -12.75 -14.18
CA GLU A 198 12.10 -13.23 -15.34
C GLU A 198 11.27 -14.48 -14.97
N GLY A 199 10.08 -14.60 -15.58
CA GLY A 199 9.17 -15.73 -15.39
C GLY A 199 8.17 -15.56 -14.24
N ASP A 200 7.65 -16.70 -13.77
CA ASP A 200 6.57 -16.81 -12.77
C ASP A 200 7.05 -16.68 -11.31
N SER A 201 8.32 -16.31 -11.12
CA SER A 201 8.93 -16.20 -9.79
C SER A 201 8.54 -14.89 -9.11
N LEU A 202 8.14 -15.00 -7.85
CA LEU A 202 7.72 -13.87 -7.01
C LEU A 202 8.89 -13.41 -6.15
N LEU A 203 9.03 -12.10 -5.95
CA LEU A 203 9.95 -11.60 -4.94
C LEU A 203 9.31 -11.79 -3.57
N ARG A 204 10.07 -12.36 -2.64
CA ARG A 204 9.66 -12.48 -1.24
C ARG A 204 9.27 -11.12 -0.66
N SER A 205 10.01 -10.07 -1.01
CA SER A 205 9.76 -8.69 -0.58
C SER A 205 8.36 -8.17 -1.00
N GLU A 206 7.93 -8.47 -2.22
CA GLU A 206 6.60 -8.08 -2.73
C GLU A 206 5.49 -8.79 -1.95
N LEU A 207 5.68 -10.08 -1.65
CA LEU A 207 4.71 -10.85 -0.88
C LEU A 207 4.69 -10.45 0.59
N LEU A 208 5.82 -10.12 1.19
CA LEU A 208 5.88 -9.56 2.54
C LEU A 208 5.14 -8.23 2.62
N ALA A 209 5.38 -7.31 1.68
CA ALA A 209 4.65 -6.04 1.62
C ALA A 209 3.14 -6.29 1.47
N MET A 210 2.75 -7.07 0.47
CA MET A 210 1.34 -7.37 0.17
C MET A 210 0.62 -8.01 1.38
N THR A 211 1.15 -9.12 1.90
CA THR A 211 0.51 -9.87 2.99
C THR A 211 0.52 -9.13 4.32
N SER A 212 1.55 -8.33 4.60
CA SER A 212 1.60 -7.52 5.81
C SER A 212 0.54 -6.42 5.79
N TYR A 213 0.34 -5.76 4.65
CA TYR A 213 -0.71 -4.75 4.50
C TYR A 213 -2.11 -5.37 4.54
N MET A 214 -2.32 -6.54 3.91
CA MET A 214 -3.57 -7.30 4.05
C MET A 214 -3.87 -7.63 5.52
N LYS A 215 -2.87 -8.16 6.26
CA LYS A 215 -3.00 -8.53 7.68
C LYS A 215 -3.37 -7.32 8.52
N TRP A 216 -2.67 -6.21 8.30
CA TRP A 216 -2.95 -4.96 8.98
C TRP A 216 -4.36 -4.45 8.68
N LYS A 217 -4.77 -4.45 7.41
CA LYS A 217 -6.10 -3.99 6.99
C LYS A 217 -7.21 -4.84 7.60
N MET A 218 -7.06 -6.17 7.61
CA MET A 218 -8.00 -7.09 8.26
C MET A 218 -8.16 -6.81 9.77
N ARG A 219 -7.06 -6.44 10.45
CA ARG A 219 -7.06 -6.07 11.86
C ARG A 219 -7.77 -4.73 12.10
N VAL A 220 -7.41 -3.69 11.33
CA VAL A 220 -8.03 -2.35 11.47
C VAL A 220 -9.51 -2.39 11.13
N MET A 221 -9.90 -3.24 10.18
CA MET A 221 -11.28 -3.39 9.73
C MET A 221 -12.01 -4.52 10.44
N GLU A 222 -11.59 -4.97 11.63
CA GLU A 222 -12.17 -6.12 12.33
C GLU A 222 -13.71 -6.03 12.44
N ARG A 223 -14.23 -4.84 12.73
CA ARG A 223 -15.67 -4.56 12.88
C ARG A 223 -16.42 -4.34 11.56
N GLU A 224 -15.71 -4.21 10.45
CA GLU A 224 -16.31 -4.00 9.14
C GLU A 224 -16.71 -5.31 8.47
N GLN A 225 -17.67 -5.21 7.56
CA GLN A 225 -18.22 -6.36 6.86
C GLN A 225 -17.18 -7.02 5.93
N SER A 226 -16.23 -6.28 5.38
CA SER A 226 -15.27 -6.86 4.43
C SER A 226 -14.47 -8.04 5.01
N LEU A 227 -14.48 -9.16 4.28
CA LEU A 227 -13.71 -10.38 4.55
C LEU A 227 -12.38 -10.40 3.79
N VAL A 228 -12.37 -9.85 2.57
CA VAL A 228 -11.21 -9.81 1.68
C VAL A 228 -10.61 -8.42 1.69
N CYS A 229 -9.28 -8.31 1.73
CA CYS A 229 -8.56 -7.05 1.59
C CYS A 229 -7.68 -7.09 0.33
N PRO A 230 -8.18 -6.64 -0.83
CA PRO A 230 -7.40 -6.63 -2.06
C PRO A 230 -6.24 -5.62 -1.96
N VAL A 231 -5.05 -6.03 -2.37
CA VAL A 231 -3.87 -5.17 -2.40
C VAL A 231 -3.21 -5.27 -3.77
N MET A 232 -2.97 -4.12 -4.39
CA MET A 232 -2.12 -4.01 -5.57
C MET A 232 -0.72 -3.54 -5.12
N VAL A 233 0.33 -4.13 -5.65
CA VAL A 233 1.71 -3.69 -5.46
C VAL A 233 2.29 -3.31 -6.81
N ILE A 234 2.69 -2.05 -6.95
CA ILE A 234 3.50 -1.57 -8.06
C ILE A 234 4.95 -1.64 -7.56
N SER A 235 5.64 -2.69 -8.00
CA SER A 235 6.98 -3.05 -7.56
C SER A 235 8.01 -2.50 -8.53
N ILE A 236 8.77 -1.50 -8.07
CA ILE A 236 9.90 -0.91 -8.76
C ILE A 236 11.16 -1.66 -8.33
N MET A 237 11.73 -2.42 -9.26
CA MET A 237 12.94 -3.22 -9.14
C MET A 237 14.09 -2.54 -9.86
N THR A 238 15.30 -3.00 -9.58
CA THR A 238 16.52 -2.40 -10.09
C THR A 238 17.00 -3.08 -11.39
N PRO A 239 17.51 -2.31 -12.37
CA PRO A 239 17.34 -0.86 -12.56
C PRO A 239 16.04 -0.56 -13.33
N TYR A 240 15.23 0.38 -12.84
CA TYR A 240 14.08 0.99 -13.54
C TYR A 240 13.03 0.03 -14.12
N LYS A 241 12.82 -1.11 -13.45
CA LYS A 241 11.91 -2.15 -13.93
C LYS A 241 10.71 -2.20 -13.04
N VAL A 242 9.52 -2.19 -13.62
CA VAL A 242 8.29 -2.13 -12.85
C VAL A 242 7.43 -3.33 -13.18
N ARG A 243 6.89 -4.00 -12.17
CA ARG A 243 5.81 -4.97 -12.38
C ARG A 243 4.70 -4.73 -11.39
N ILE A 244 3.53 -5.26 -11.71
CA ILE A 244 2.30 -5.00 -10.98
C ILE A 244 1.77 -6.32 -10.48
N LEU A 245 1.65 -6.43 -9.17
CA LEU A 245 1.03 -7.57 -8.52
C LEU A 245 -0.35 -7.15 -8.03
N GLN A 246 -1.36 -7.96 -8.28
CA GLN A 246 -2.67 -7.81 -7.65
C GLN A 246 -2.93 -9.05 -6.82
N GLY A 247 -3.15 -8.87 -5.51
CA GLY A 247 -3.39 -9.97 -4.60
C GLY A 247 -4.66 -9.81 -3.81
N HIS A 248 -5.23 -10.94 -3.41
CA HIS A 248 -6.28 -11.00 -2.41
C HIS A 248 -6.20 -12.31 -1.62
N PHE A 249 -6.71 -12.27 -0.39
CA PHE A 249 -6.74 -13.42 0.49
C PHE A 249 -8.19 -13.85 0.79
N ASP A 250 -8.55 -15.07 0.39
CA ASP A 250 -9.87 -15.69 0.61
C ASP A 250 -9.78 -17.05 1.31
N GLY A 251 -8.78 -17.18 2.20
CA GLY A 251 -8.33 -18.43 2.81
C GLY A 251 -7.09 -19.02 2.12
N VAL A 252 -6.80 -18.54 0.91
CA VAL A 252 -5.59 -18.79 0.14
C VAL A 252 -5.11 -17.44 -0.41
N LEU A 253 -3.80 -17.24 -0.58
CA LEU A 253 -3.28 -16.03 -1.23
C LEU A 253 -3.31 -16.23 -2.74
N ASN A 254 -4.16 -15.47 -3.43
CA ASN A 254 -4.22 -15.45 -4.89
C ASN A 254 -3.48 -14.21 -5.38
N VAL A 255 -2.56 -14.38 -6.34
CA VAL A 255 -1.72 -13.31 -6.89
C VAL A 255 -1.77 -13.36 -8.41
N HIS A 256 -2.01 -12.21 -9.02
CA HIS A 256 -1.84 -11.95 -10.45
C HIS A 256 -0.60 -11.08 -10.64
N VAL A 257 0.25 -11.35 -11.64
CA VAL A 257 1.52 -10.64 -11.87
C VAL A 257 1.61 -10.17 -13.32
N SER A 258 1.67 -8.86 -13.56
CA SER A 258 1.86 -8.33 -14.90
C SER A 258 3.22 -8.75 -15.49
N LYS A 259 3.39 -8.55 -16.81
CA LYS A 259 4.74 -8.47 -17.39
C LYS A 259 5.58 -7.39 -16.70
N VAL A 260 6.89 -7.53 -16.82
CA VAL A 260 7.83 -6.50 -16.39
C VAL A 260 7.87 -5.39 -17.43
N PHE A 261 7.64 -4.17 -16.99
CA PHE A 261 7.76 -2.95 -17.77
C PHE A 261 9.14 -2.33 -17.58
N ASP A 262 9.70 -1.82 -18.66
CA ASP A 262 11.02 -1.21 -18.67
C ASP A 262 10.91 0.31 -18.82
N PHE A 263 11.45 1.06 -17.86
CA PHE A 263 11.57 2.53 -17.96
C PHE A 263 12.94 2.96 -18.52
N ALA A 264 13.88 2.04 -18.73
CA ALA A 264 15.17 2.31 -19.37
C ALA A 264 15.03 2.33 -20.92
N VAL A 265 14.04 3.06 -21.42
CA VAL A 265 13.74 3.23 -22.84
C VAL A 265 13.63 4.72 -23.18
N ASP A 266 13.99 5.09 -24.42
CA ASP A 266 13.99 6.49 -24.86
C ASP A 266 12.61 7.16 -24.74
N ASP A 267 11.56 6.37 -24.98
CA ASP A 267 10.17 6.79 -24.82
C ASP A 267 9.46 5.91 -23.80
N HIS A 268 9.49 6.35 -22.54
CA HIS A 268 8.84 5.67 -21.43
C HIS A 268 7.39 6.14 -21.21
N GLU A 269 6.85 7.04 -22.05
CA GLU A 269 5.48 7.54 -21.91
C GLU A 269 4.42 6.44 -21.93
N PRO A 270 4.45 5.44 -22.84
CA PRO A 270 3.46 4.34 -22.83
C PRO A 270 3.50 3.53 -21.52
N VAL A 271 4.70 3.35 -20.97
CA VAL A 271 4.88 2.66 -19.69
C VAL A 271 4.34 3.50 -18.54
N MET A 272 4.68 4.79 -18.49
CA MET A 272 4.16 5.72 -17.48
C MET A 272 2.63 5.77 -17.51
N ASN A 273 2.02 5.87 -18.69
CA ASN A 273 0.56 5.86 -18.85
C ASN A 273 -0.05 4.57 -18.31
N THR A 274 0.60 3.44 -18.56
CA THR A 274 0.17 2.15 -18.00
C THR A 274 0.23 2.17 -16.47
N ILE A 275 1.38 2.53 -15.87
CA ILE A 275 1.54 2.57 -14.41
C ILE A 275 0.56 3.54 -13.74
N ILE A 276 0.37 4.73 -14.32
CA ILE A 276 -0.61 5.70 -13.83
C ILE A 276 -2.02 5.10 -13.93
N GLY A 277 -2.38 4.45 -15.03
CA GLY A 277 -3.65 3.75 -15.19
C GLY A 277 -3.96 2.75 -14.08
N TYR A 278 -2.95 2.04 -13.58
CA TYR A 278 -3.08 1.17 -12.40
C TYR A 278 -3.20 1.95 -11.09
N LEU A 279 -2.43 3.03 -10.89
CA LEU A 279 -2.53 3.90 -9.71
C LEU A 279 -3.88 4.60 -9.58
N VAL A 280 -4.53 4.88 -10.71
CA VAL A 280 -5.90 5.43 -10.76
C VAL A 280 -6.97 4.37 -11.04
N SER A 281 -6.63 3.09 -10.87
CA SER A 281 -7.54 1.98 -11.13
C SER A 281 -8.87 2.12 -10.38
N ILE A 282 -9.95 1.63 -10.98
CA ILE A 282 -11.27 1.59 -10.35
C ILE A 282 -11.35 0.36 -9.46
N PRO A 283 -11.50 0.55 -8.14
CA PRO A 283 -11.62 -0.58 -7.24
C PRO A 283 -13.05 -1.14 -7.24
N HIS A 284 -13.14 -2.43 -7.50
CA HIS A 284 -14.39 -3.17 -7.62
C HIS A 284 -14.30 -4.53 -6.92
N GLY A 285 -15.26 -5.42 -7.18
CA GLY A 285 -15.34 -6.73 -6.54
C GLY A 285 -16.04 -6.70 -5.18
N ASP A 286 -16.73 -7.79 -4.86
CA ASP A 286 -17.38 -7.95 -3.56
C ASP A 286 -16.35 -8.37 -2.50
N THR A 287 -15.90 -7.41 -1.70
CA THR A 287 -14.98 -7.69 -0.57
C THR A 287 -15.69 -8.21 0.66
N ALA A 288 -17.03 -8.15 0.70
CA ALA A 288 -17.81 -8.73 1.77
C ALA A 288 -17.84 -10.27 1.68
N LEU A 289 -17.72 -10.81 0.45
CA LEU A 289 -17.92 -12.21 0.05
C LEU A 289 -19.20 -12.86 0.60
N SER A 290 -19.84 -13.66 -0.25
CA SER A 290 -20.91 -14.55 0.20
C SER A 290 -20.34 -15.60 1.14
N THR A 291 -20.98 -15.84 2.29
CA THR A 291 -20.62 -16.92 3.23
C THR A 291 -20.73 -18.33 2.65
N ARG A 292 -21.10 -18.46 1.36
CA ARG A 292 -21.25 -19.72 0.62
C ARG A 292 -19.93 -20.32 0.12
N PHE A 293 -18.77 -19.71 0.34
CA PHE A 293 -17.50 -20.32 -0.06
C PHE A 293 -17.18 -21.56 0.79
N PRO A 294 -16.83 -22.70 0.17
CA PRO A 294 -16.46 -23.90 0.91
C PRO A 294 -15.17 -23.61 1.68
N ILE A 295 -15.25 -23.70 3.00
CA ILE A 295 -14.07 -23.68 3.87
C ILE A 295 -13.21 -24.88 3.46
N LEU A 296 -12.08 -24.64 2.79
CA LEU A 296 -11.06 -25.66 2.59
C LEU A 296 -10.61 -26.11 3.98
N ARG A 297 -11.08 -27.28 4.40
CA ARG A 297 -10.65 -27.94 5.64
C ARG A 297 -9.23 -28.44 5.44
N HIS A 298 -8.27 -27.53 5.45
CA HIS A 298 -6.88 -27.94 5.59
C HIS A 298 -6.70 -28.32 7.06
N ASN A 299 -6.42 -29.60 7.31
CA ASN A 299 -6.27 -30.23 8.63
C ASN A 299 -5.01 -29.76 9.36
N VAL A 300 -4.71 -28.47 9.34
CA VAL A 300 -3.73 -27.91 10.26
C VAL A 300 -4.45 -27.77 11.59
N HIS A 301 -4.16 -28.69 12.51
CA HIS A 301 -4.63 -28.63 13.89
C HIS A 301 -3.93 -27.46 14.58
N VAL A 302 -4.44 -26.25 14.33
CA VAL A 302 -4.01 -25.05 15.06
C VAL A 302 -4.68 -25.14 16.43
N SER A 303 -3.90 -25.41 17.47
CA SER A 303 -4.39 -25.37 18.85
C SER A 303 -4.96 -23.98 19.15
N ASP A 304 -6.19 -23.95 19.67
CA ASP A 304 -6.91 -22.69 19.98
C ASP A 304 -6.31 -21.94 21.19
N ASP A 305 -5.28 -22.48 21.85
CA ASP A 305 -4.69 -21.92 23.08
C ASP A 305 -4.02 -20.54 22.91
N ASN A 306 -3.78 -20.09 21.68
CA ASN A 306 -3.21 -18.74 21.44
C ASN A 306 -4.26 -17.63 21.30
N ASN A 307 -5.57 -17.93 21.40
CA ASN A 307 -6.61 -16.93 21.21
C ASN A 307 -6.66 -15.87 22.32
N GLU A 308 -6.24 -16.22 23.54
CA GLU A 308 -6.24 -15.29 24.68
C GLU A 308 -5.20 -14.17 24.51
N LYS A 309 -4.02 -14.49 23.95
CA LYS A 309 -2.94 -13.51 23.76
C LYS A 309 -3.27 -12.45 22.70
N ASP A 310 -3.93 -12.85 21.60
CA ASP A 310 -4.27 -11.90 20.53
C ASP A 310 -5.40 -10.93 20.97
N ALA A 311 -6.32 -11.39 21.82
CA ALA A 311 -7.36 -10.53 22.41
C ALA A 311 -6.75 -9.49 23.38
N ASP A 312 -5.77 -9.91 24.19
CA ASP A 312 -5.04 -9.02 25.10
C ASP A 312 -4.20 -7.97 24.35
N GLU A 313 -3.56 -8.33 23.23
CA GLU A 313 -2.84 -7.35 22.40
C GLU A 313 -3.79 -6.34 21.75
N ALA A 314 -4.95 -6.79 21.26
CA ALA A 314 -5.96 -5.88 20.70
C ALA A 314 -6.51 -4.91 21.76
N LYS A 315 -6.75 -5.40 22.98
CA LYS A 315 -7.20 -4.59 24.11
C LYS A 315 -6.13 -3.58 24.53
N LYS A 316 -4.88 -4.02 24.74
CA LYS A 316 -3.75 -3.13 25.07
C LYS A 316 -3.53 -2.03 24.04
N GLU A 317 -3.71 -2.31 22.75
CA GLU A 317 -3.57 -1.29 21.71
C GLU A 317 -4.79 -0.35 21.62
N ALA A 318 -6.00 -0.84 21.91
CA ALA A 318 -7.19 0.00 22.01
C ALA A 318 -7.07 0.97 23.19
N ASP A 319 -6.68 0.46 24.37
CA ASP A 319 -6.44 1.25 25.57
C ASP A 319 -5.33 2.29 25.34
N LYS A 320 -4.27 1.91 24.61
CA LYS A 320 -3.22 2.84 24.21
C LYS A 320 -3.72 3.94 23.27
N LYS A 321 -4.53 3.60 22.25
CA LYS A 321 -5.11 4.61 21.33
C LYS A 321 -6.07 5.55 22.02
N GLU A 322 -6.78 5.08 23.04
CA GLU A 322 -7.65 5.93 23.87
C GLU A 322 -6.82 6.88 24.75
N ALA A 323 -5.73 6.37 25.34
CA ALA A 323 -4.77 7.20 26.09
C ALA A 323 -4.08 8.26 25.21
N ASP A 324 -3.66 7.90 23.99
CA ASP A 324 -3.03 8.83 23.06
C ASP A 324 -4.02 9.94 22.64
N LYS A 325 -5.29 9.60 22.37
CA LYS A 325 -6.34 10.60 22.10
C LYS A 325 -6.61 11.52 23.28
N GLU A 326 -6.55 10.99 24.51
CA GLU A 326 -6.73 11.80 25.71
C GLU A 326 -5.53 12.74 25.94
N ALA A 327 -4.31 12.32 25.58
CA ALA A 327 -3.12 13.15 25.62
C ALA A 327 -3.19 14.30 24.60
N ASP A 328 -3.55 14.00 23.35
CA ASP A 328 -3.73 15.02 22.29
C ASP A 328 -4.81 16.04 22.69
N LYS A 329 -5.90 15.57 23.31
CA LYS A 329 -6.96 16.46 23.81
C LYS A 329 -6.46 17.37 24.94
N LYS A 330 -5.70 16.84 25.90
CA LYS A 330 -5.10 17.64 26.98
C LYS A 330 -4.08 18.64 26.48
N GLU A 331 -3.37 18.33 25.39
CA GLU A 331 -2.44 19.27 24.75
C GLU A 331 -3.19 20.40 24.05
N ALA A 332 -4.26 20.09 23.30
CA ALA A 332 -5.12 21.09 22.68
C ALA A 332 -5.80 22.00 23.72
N ASP A 333 -6.28 21.46 24.84
CA ASP A 333 -6.87 22.24 25.93
C ASP A 333 -5.83 23.19 26.57
N LYS A 334 -4.58 22.74 26.77
CA LYS A 334 -3.49 23.61 27.26
C LYS A 334 -3.09 24.71 26.28
N GLU A 335 -3.18 24.44 24.98
CA GLU A 335 -2.88 25.44 23.96
C GLU A 335 -3.97 26.51 23.91
N ALA A 336 -5.24 26.13 24.09
CA ALA A 336 -6.36 27.05 24.22
C ALA A 336 -6.26 27.96 25.46
N ASP A 337 -5.85 27.41 26.61
CA ASP A 337 -5.64 28.20 27.84
C ASP A 337 -4.51 29.23 27.66
N LYS A 338 -3.39 28.84 27.05
CA LYS A 338 -2.30 29.78 26.73
C LYS A 338 -2.72 30.89 25.77
N GLU A 339 -3.59 30.58 24.82
CA GLU A 339 -4.12 31.59 23.90
C GLU A 339 -5.07 32.57 24.61
N ALA A 340 -5.83 32.10 25.61
CA ALA A 340 -6.68 32.94 26.44
C ALA A 340 -5.87 33.90 27.33
N ASP A 341 -4.85 33.40 28.03
CA ASP A 341 -3.96 34.22 28.87
C ASP A 341 -3.23 35.29 28.05
N LYS A 342 -2.80 34.95 26.82
CA LYS A 342 -2.17 35.91 25.91
C LYS A 342 -3.14 37.03 25.52
N LYS A 343 -4.40 36.70 25.20
CA LYS A 343 -5.43 37.71 24.87
C LYS A 343 -5.76 38.63 26.04
N GLU A 344 -5.72 38.12 27.28
CA GLU A 344 -5.94 38.94 28.47
C GLU A 344 -4.76 39.87 28.75
N ALA A 345 -3.53 39.39 28.60
CA ALA A 345 -2.33 40.22 28.75
C ALA A 345 -2.23 41.33 27.69
N ASP A 346 -2.62 41.04 26.44
CA ASP A 346 -2.66 42.04 25.37
C ASP A 346 -3.74 43.11 25.66
N LYS A 347 -4.89 42.73 26.22
CA LYS A 347 -5.96 43.66 26.63
C LYS A 347 -5.56 44.55 27.81
N ALA A 348 -4.81 44.02 28.78
CA ALA A 348 -4.31 44.80 29.91
C ALA A 348 -3.32 45.87 29.47
N LYS A 349 -2.40 45.54 28.54
CA LYS A 349 -1.46 46.51 27.94
C LYS A 349 -2.17 47.61 27.16
N GLU A 350 -3.25 47.27 26.46
CA GLU A 350 -4.06 48.24 25.72
C GLU A 350 -4.74 49.25 26.67
N ASN A 351 -5.25 48.78 27.82
CA ASN A 351 -5.82 49.66 28.85
C ASN A 351 -4.78 50.57 29.51
N GLU A 352 -3.58 50.05 29.84
CA GLU A 352 -2.50 50.85 30.43
C GLU A 352 -2.00 51.95 29.46
N MET A 353 -1.93 51.62 28.17
CA MET A 353 -1.63 52.61 27.12
C MET A 353 -2.75 53.65 26.94
N ALA A 354 -4.01 53.29 27.22
CA ALA A 354 -5.13 54.22 27.18
C ALA A 354 -5.13 55.18 28.38
N GLU A 355 -4.80 54.70 29.58
CA GLU A 355 -4.72 55.52 30.80
C GLU A 355 -3.56 56.52 30.76
N THR A 356 -2.39 56.10 30.29
CA THR A 356 -1.24 57.00 30.11
C THR A 356 -1.55 58.14 29.14
N ARG A 357 -2.21 57.84 28.01
CA ARG A 357 -2.68 58.87 27.07
C ARG A 357 -3.70 59.83 27.65
N ALA A 358 -4.56 59.39 28.57
CA ALA A 358 -5.54 60.25 29.22
C ALA A 358 -4.92 61.19 30.27
N SER A 359 -3.74 60.85 30.81
CA SER A 359 -3.03 61.69 31.78
C SER A 359 -2.17 62.79 31.15
N GLU A 360 -1.84 62.66 29.86
CA GLU A 360 -1.07 63.66 29.10
C GLU A 360 -1.96 64.75 28.47
N SER A 361 -3.28 64.56 28.50
CA SER A 361 -4.30 65.54 28.05
C SER A 361 -4.87 66.33 29.22
#